data_AF-A0A0Q4DE62-F1
#
_entry.id   AF-A0A0Q4DE62-F1
#
_cell.length_a   1.000
_cell.length_b   1.000
_cell.length_c   1.000
_cell.angle_alpha   90.00
_cell.angle_beta   90.00
_cell.angle_gamma   90.00
#
_symmetry.space_group_name_H-M   'P 1'
#
loop_
_entity.id
_entity.type
_entity.pdbx_description
1 polymer ?
#
loop_
_entity_poly.entity_id
_entity_poly.type
_entity_poly.pdbx_seq_one_letter_code
_entity_poly.pdbx_strand_id
1 'polypeptide(L)' 'MTSILICPGRAAVLPMDAMLAAIPQFPRPALNRLVGRMIDRLDEMDGDPDLEPDAGDEDTHDQEKTDD' A
#
# COMPACT_ATOMS: atom_id res chain seq x y z
N MET A 1 -23.02 4.16 24.52
CA MET A 1 -22.83 5.38 23.71
C MET A 1 -21.40 5.84 23.92
N THR A 2 -20.48 5.43 23.04
CA THR A 2 -19.05 5.72 23.18
C THR A 2 -18.73 6.96 22.36
N SER A 3 -18.62 8.11 23.03
CA SER A 3 -18.27 9.37 22.37
C SER A 3 -16.77 9.40 22.10
N ILE A 4 -16.38 9.49 20.84
CA ILE A 4 -14.99 9.69 20.43
C ILE A 4 -14.67 11.18 20.58
N LEU A 5 -13.87 11.52 21.58
CA LEU A 5 -13.37 12.87 21.79
C LEU A 5 -12.14 13.07 20.88
N ILE A 6 -12.30 13.87 19.82
CA ILE A 6 -11.20 14.24 18.92
C ILE A 6 -10.54 15.50 19.49
N CYS A 7 -9.39 15.35 20.15
CA CYS A 7 -8.54 16.47 20.57
C CYS A 7 -7.74 16.99 19.37
N PRO A 8 -7.89 18.27 18.95
CA PRO A 8 -7.08 18.85 17.89
C PRO A 8 -5.71 19.21 18.46
N GLY A 9 -4.68 18.42 18.14
CA GLY A 9 -3.30 18.75 18.57
C GLY A 9 -2.31 17.59 18.59
N ARG A 10 -2.77 16.36 18.40
CA ARG A 10 -1.91 15.20 18.26
C ARG A 10 -2.51 14.34 17.16
N ALA A 11 -1.82 14.23 16.03
CA ALA A 11 -2.16 13.26 15.01
C ALA A 11 -1.99 11.88 15.64
N ALA A 12 -3.05 11.39 16.30
CA ALA A 12 -3.13 10.04 16.76
C ALA A 12 -3.03 9.18 15.50
N VAL A 13 -2.03 8.28 15.48
CA VAL A 13 -2.01 7.16 14.55
C VAL A 13 -3.28 6.37 14.86
N LEU A 14 -4.37 6.72 14.17
CA LEU A 14 -5.60 5.94 14.24
C LEU A 14 -5.25 4.57 13.65
N PRO A 15 -5.63 3.47 14.32
CA PRO A 15 -5.50 2.16 13.70
C PRO A 15 -6.20 2.23 12.33
N MET A 16 -5.55 1.72 11.29
CA MET A 16 -6.05 1.83 9.91
C MET A 16 -7.50 1.38 9.82
N ASP A 17 -7.88 0.31 10.54
CA ASP A 17 -9.27 -0.15 10.65
C ASP A 17 -10.27 0.91 11.13
N ALA A 18 -9.89 1.78 12.08
CA ALA A 18 -10.76 2.86 12.55
C ALA A 18 -10.90 3.99 11.52
N MET A 19 -9.84 4.27 10.75
CA MET A 19 -9.90 5.21 9.64
C MET A 19 -10.75 4.66 8.49
N LEU A 20 -10.56 3.39 8.15
CA LEU A 20 -11.29 2.70 7.09
C LEU A 20 -12.78 2.51 7.45
N ALA A 21 -13.10 2.24 8.72
CA ALA A 21 -14.48 2.18 9.20
C ALA A 21 -15.22 3.51 9.08
N ALA A 22 -14.50 4.64 9.04
CA ALA A 22 -15.08 5.97 8.83
C ALA A 22 -15.33 6.31 7.35
N ILE A 23 -14.82 5.52 6.39
CA ILE A 23 -14.98 5.76 4.94
C ILE A 23 -16.43 6.05 4.52
N PRO A 24 -17.45 5.31 4.98
CA PRO A 24 -18.84 5.57 4.59
C PRO A 24 -19.35 6.96 5.00
N GLN A 25 -18.69 7.60 5.97
CA GLN A 25 -19.06 8.91 6.52
C GLN A 25 -18.37 10.06 5.78
N PHE A 26 -17.40 9.78 4.90
CA PHE A 26 -16.72 10.83 4.13
C PHE A 26 -17.55 11.29 2.93
N PRO A 27 -17.64 12.61 2.68
CA PRO A 27 -18.15 13.12 1.42
C PRO A 27 -17.31 12.56 0.25
N ARG A 28 -17.99 12.12 -0.83
CA ARG A 28 -17.34 11.63 -2.06
C ARG A 28 -16.15 12.47 -2.55
N PRO A 29 -16.19 13.82 -2.58
CA PRO A 29 -15.03 14.61 -3.00
C PRO A 29 -13.85 14.53 -2.02
N ALA A 30 -14.10 14.36 -0.72
CA ALA A 30 -13.03 14.18 0.27
C ALA A 30 -12.38 12.81 0.14
N LEU A 31 -13.18 11.76 -0.05
CA LEU A 31 -12.68 10.41 -0.31
C LEU A 31 -11.83 10.36 -1.59
N ASN A 32 -12.26 11.03 -2.66
CA ASN A 32 -11.51 11.10 -3.90
C ASN A 32 -10.11 11.71 -3.71
N ARG A 33 -10.00 12.78 -2.91
CA ARG A 33 -8.70 13.41 -2.59
C ARG A 33 -7.83 12.52 -1.72
N LEU A 34 -8.42 11.79 -0.79
CA LEU A 34 -7.71 10.84 0.08
C LEU A 34 -7.14 9.68 -0.73
N VAL A 35 -7.98 9.05 -1.55
CA VAL A 35 -7.59 7.93 -2.41
C VAL A 35 -6.52 8.37 -3.41
N GLY A 36 -6.65 9.56 -4.02
CA GLY A 36 -5.62 10.10 -4.91
C GLY A 36 -4.25 10.16 -4.24
N ARG A 37 -4.16 10.72 -3.02
CA ARG A 37 -2.90 10.75 -2.27
C ARG A 37 -2.36 9.38 -1.89
N MET A 38 -3.22 8.40 -1.65
CA MET A 38 -2.78 7.03 -1.38
C MET A 38 -2.19 6.40 -2.63
N ILE A 39 -2.80 6.64 -3.80
CA ILE A 39 -2.28 6.16 -5.08
C ILE A 39 -0.92 6.80 -5.35
N ASP A 40 -0.78 8.12 -5.23
CA ASP A 40 0.51 8.80 -5.44
C ASP A 40 1.62 8.21 -4.55
N ARG A 41 1.28 7.88 -3.29
CA ARG A 41 2.24 7.27 -2.36
C ARG A 41 2.58 5.82 -2.73
N LEU A 42 1.62 5.06 -3.24
CA LEU A 42 1.84 3.70 -3.69
C LEU A 42 2.68 3.68 -4.99
N ASP A 43 2.46 4.63 -5.88
CA ASP A 43 3.24 4.83 -7.11
C ASP A 43 4.71 5.16 -6.78
N GLU A 44 4.94 6.05 -5.82
CA GLU A 44 6.29 6.31 -5.29
C GLU A 44 6.96 5.07 -4.66
N MET A 45 6.17 4.10 -4.18
CA MET A 45 6.66 2.88 -3.54
C MET A 45 6.90 1.73 -4.51
N ASP A 46 6.20 1.70 -5.65
CA ASP A 46 6.32 0.65 -6.67
C ASP A 46 7.71 0.65 -7.34
N GLY A 47 8.44 1.77 -7.23
CA GLY A 47 9.79 1.89 -7.73
C GLY A 47 9.82 2.29 -9.20
N ASP A 48 10.95 2.05 -9.86
CA ASP A 48 11.13 2.39 -11.27
C ASP A 48 10.51 1.27 -12.15
N PRO A 49 9.45 1.56 -12.92
CA PRO A 49 8.79 0.56 -13.76
C PRO A 49 9.68 0.04 -14.90
N ASP A 50 10.75 0.78 -15.24
CA ASP A 50 11.74 0.38 -16.25
C ASP A 50 12.93 -0.38 -15.63
N LEU A 51 12.96 -0.55 -14.32
CA LEU A 51 13.95 -1.37 -13.63
C LEU A 51 13.49 -2.83 -13.66
N GLU A 52 13.81 -3.54 -14.75
CA GLU A 52 13.78 -5.00 -14.73
C GLU A 52 14.70 -5.47 -13.58
N PRO A 53 14.24 -6.37 -12.69
CA PRO A 53 15.12 -6.95 -11.70
C PRO A 53 16.28 -7.59 -12.46
N ASP A 54 17.51 -7.13 -12.18
CA ASP A 54 18.73 -7.68 -12.78
C ASP A 54 18.63 -9.20 -12.68
N ALA A 55 18.50 -9.86 -13.83
CA ALA A 55 18.36 -11.31 -13.95
C ALA A 55 19.70 -11.99 -13.63
N GLY A 56 20.33 -11.60 -12.52
CA GLY A 56 21.53 -12.21 -11.95
C GLY A 56 21.23 -13.45 -11.11
N ASP A 57 19.97 -13.86 -11.03
CA ASP A 57 19.54 -15.16 -10.51
C ASP A 57 18.68 -15.84 -11.59
N GLU A 58 19.29 -16.08 -12.75
CA GLU A 58 18.89 -17.20 -13.59
C GLU A 58 19.03 -18.46 -12.71
N ASP A 59 17.92 -18.83 -12.08
CA ASP A 59 17.67 -20.09 -11.41
C ASP A 59 18.47 -21.19 -12.14
N THR A 60 19.52 -21.66 -11.49
CA THR A 60 20.30 -22.82 -11.93
C THR A 60 19.36 -24.01 -12.00
N HIS A 61 18.68 -24.13 -13.14
CA HIS A 61 17.95 -25.30 -13.55
C HIS A 61 19.00 -26.38 -13.89
N ASP A 62 19.66 -26.88 -12.84
CA ASP A 62 20.75 -27.82 -12.89
C ASP A 62 20.19 -29.21 -13.25
N GLN A 63 20.17 -29.48 -14.55
CA GLN A 63 20.58 -30.72 -15.19
C GLN A 63 20.03 -32.03 -14.57
N GLU A 64 18.85 -32.49 -15.04
CA GLU A 64 18.58 -33.93 -15.03
C GLU A 64 19.39 -34.57 -16.17
N LYS A 65 20.48 -35.22 -15.78
CA LYS A 65 21.43 -35.93 -16.61
C LYS A 65 20.74 -37.16 -17.25
N THR A 66 20.67 -37.20 -18.58
CA THR A 66 20.27 -38.43 -19.30
C THR A 66 21.43 -39.43 -19.23
N ASP A 67 21.27 -40.49 -18.43
CA ASP A 67 22.14 -41.67 -18.47
C ASP A 67 21.67 -42.62 -19.60
N ASP A 68 22.65 -43.21 -20.29
CA ASP A 68 22.58 -44.11 -21.47
C ASP A 68 21.98 -45.48 -21.15
#